data_AF-A0A166TKU9-F1
#
_entry.id   AF-A0A166TKU9-F1
#
_cell.length_a   1.000
_cell.length_b   1.000
_cell.length_c   1.000
_cell.angle_alpha   90.00
_cell.angle_beta   90.00
_cell.angle_gamma   90.00
#
_symmetry.space_group_name_H-M   'P 1'
#
loop_
_entity.id
_entity.type
_entity.pdbx_description
1 polymer ?
#
loop_
_entity_poly.entity_id
_entity_poly.type
_entity_poly.pdbx_seq_one_letter_code
_entity_poly.pdbx_strand_id
1 'polypeptide(L)'
;MFKKLFIPMCFALTVGAVYMPASVKAQGTVKMQSSVSNISKNKLIIKNGPNIMCNKIDFQTISYDNAPKTLTNGIDSCKSSEGFLYYLDSSTNYLYVAVMRGQKPTGGYDIKVDAVEDVEGRGNIIVKETDPDKGAIVPQVVTYPYTIIKVKLPDFSISVKNSSGKVYDYLGAGESNIIGASWVIGNLENIYTDKDYIFIKVKYENGDTELFYVKNNDEGKNQIKNLKVNSTVSVRYALGTPEKYNGEAAFPLIDVKMPVDKSMFTDKGWEDLNSKDCLNILRDKQWTIKFKDQLNDENVNSSNIYVVDSSGNVIPTALSLQDDKKSVKVTPYKPYKLGQKYYLFIVSKLNNNTSSLKGYRMGFQISDSIHMN
;
A
#
# COMPACT_ATOMS: atom_id res chain seq x y z
N MET A 1 -29.62 20.34 68.47
CA MET A 1 -30.88 20.62 67.75
C MET A 1 -31.01 19.64 66.59
N PHE A 2 -31.53 18.43 66.86
CA PHE A 2 -31.75 17.38 65.85
C PHE A 2 -33.02 16.62 66.22
N LYS A 3 -34.06 16.67 65.36
CA LYS A 3 -35.25 15.82 65.48
C LYS A 3 -35.26 14.82 64.32
N LYS A 4 -35.27 13.53 64.64
CA LYS A 4 -35.78 12.48 63.73
C LYS A 4 -37.30 12.60 63.66
N LEU A 5 -37.90 12.31 62.51
CA LEU A 5 -39.34 12.05 62.40
C LEU A 5 -39.65 11.00 61.32
N PHE A 6 -40.68 10.19 61.59
CA PHE A 6 -41.28 9.12 60.79
C PHE A 6 -42.83 9.16 61.03
N ILE A 7 -43.72 8.46 60.31
CA ILE A 7 -43.47 7.26 59.49
C ILE A 7 -43.97 7.32 58.02
N PRO A 8 -45.28 7.20 57.68
CA PRO A 8 -45.61 6.08 56.77
C PRO A 8 -46.42 6.40 55.51
N MET A 9 -46.55 5.33 54.69
CA MET A 9 -47.63 5.04 53.71
C MET A 9 -47.63 5.80 52.37
N CYS A 10 -48.05 5.22 51.22
CA CYS A 10 -48.30 3.80 50.87
C CYS A 10 -48.16 3.58 49.33
N PHE A 11 -48.41 2.36 48.87
CA PHE A 11 -48.12 1.86 47.50
C PHE A 11 -48.91 2.48 46.34
N ALA A 12 -48.26 2.51 45.16
CA ALA A 12 -48.89 2.15 43.88
C ALA A 12 -47.87 1.38 43.00
N LEU A 13 -48.29 0.27 42.41
CA LEU A 13 -47.52 -0.54 41.46
C LEU A 13 -47.69 0.00 40.04
N THR A 14 -46.60 0.20 39.30
CA THR A 14 -46.59 0.13 37.83
C THR A 14 -45.35 -0.62 37.35
N VAL A 15 -45.56 -1.57 36.43
CA VAL A 15 -44.48 -2.40 35.86
C VAL A 15 -43.85 -1.64 34.69
N GLY A 16 -42.55 -1.41 34.74
CA GLY A 16 -41.77 -0.79 33.67
C GLY A 16 -40.38 -1.39 33.62
N ALA A 17 -40.21 -2.47 32.85
CA ALA A 17 -38.89 -3.06 32.62
C ALA A 17 -38.07 -2.13 31.72
N VAL A 18 -36.95 -1.60 32.24
CA VAL A 18 -35.91 -0.98 31.42
C VAL A 18 -34.66 -1.84 31.51
N TYR A 19 -34.28 -2.38 30.37
CA TYR A 19 -33.24 -3.37 30.20
C TYR A 19 -31.85 -2.72 30.28
N MET A 20 -31.01 -3.15 31.23
CA MET A 20 -29.58 -2.86 31.18
C MET A 20 -28.89 -3.85 30.22
N PRO A 21 -28.21 -3.41 29.15
CA PRO A 21 -27.23 -4.25 28.48
C PRO A 21 -25.95 -4.29 29.32
N ALA A 22 -25.67 -5.43 29.95
CA ALA A 22 -24.40 -5.68 30.63
C ALA A 22 -23.26 -5.84 29.63
N SER A 23 -22.19 -5.06 29.79
CA SER A 23 -20.89 -5.34 29.15
C SER A 23 -19.94 -5.95 30.19
N VAL A 24 -19.77 -7.26 30.13
CA VAL A 24 -18.90 -8.01 31.05
C VAL A 24 -17.44 -7.65 30.78
N LYS A 25 -16.83 -6.88 31.69
CA LYS A 25 -15.42 -6.52 31.66
C LYS A 25 -14.67 -7.38 32.69
N ALA A 26 -14.04 -8.46 32.24
CA ALA A 26 -13.16 -9.27 33.09
C ALA A 26 -11.88 -8.48 33.39
N GLN A 27 -11.74 -8.00 34.63
CA GLN A 27 -10.49 -7.42 35.14
C GLN A 27 -9.59 -8.51 35.72
N GLY A 28 -8.29 -8.44 35.40
CA GLY A 28 -7.28 -9.41 35.86
C GLY A 28 -5.90 -8.77 36.07
N THR A 29 -5.77 -8.00 37.15
CA THR A 29 -4.51 -7.58 37.81
C THR A 29 -3.40 -6.90 37.00
N VAL A 30 -3.17 -5.63 37.33
CA VAL A 30 -1.93 -4.89 37.03
C VAL A 30 -0.81 -5.33 37.98
N LYS A 31 0.41 -5.51 37.46
CA LYS A 31 1.65 -5.43 38.24
C LYS A 31 2.63 -4.49 37.54
N MET A 32 2.92 -3.34 38.15
CA MET A 32 4.03 -2.48 37.73
C MET A 32 5.35 -3.09 38.18
N GLN A 33 6.36 -3.14 37.31
CA GLN A 33 7.74 -2.97 37.79
C GLN A 33 8.72 -2.46 36.73
N SER A 34 9.53 -1.48 37.16
CA SER A 34 10.85 -1.07 36.66
C SER A 34 11.05 -0.84 35.15
N SER A 35 11.22 0.44 34.83
CA SER A 35 12.03 0.92 33.71
C SER A 35 13.45 0.32 33.73
N VAL A 36 13.88 -0.20 32.58
CA VAL A 36 15.29 -0.40 32.26
C VAL A 36 15.54 0.17 30.87
N SER A 37 16.30 1.25 30.79
CA SER A 37 16.82 1.80 29.54
C SER A 37 17.81 0.82 28.93
N ASN A 38 17.43 0.15 27.84
CA ASN A 38 18.35 -0.68 27.05
C ASN A 38 18.17 -0.44 25.56
N ILE A 39 19.29 -0.16 24.90
CA ILE A 39 19.41 -0.11 23.45
C ILE A 39 19.14 -1.52 22.89
N SER A 40 18.09 -1.68 22.07
CA SER A 40 17.81 -2.95 21.36
C SER A 40 17.13 -2.65 20.01
N LYS A 41 17.53 -3.15 18.84
CA LYS A 41 18.19 -4.42 18.45
C LYS A 41 17.40 -5.70 18.78
N ASN A 42 16.09 -5.68 18.55
CA ASN A 42 15.30 -6.90 18.31
C ASN A 42 15.18 -7.06 16.78
N LYS A 43 15.83 -7.97 16.05
CA LYS A 43 16.49 -9.25 16.38
C LYS A 43 15.58 -10.31 17.00
N LEU A 44 14.56 -10.71 16.24
CA LEU A 44 14.06 -12.09 16.30
C LEU A 44 15.14 -13.02 15.72
N ILE A 45 15.69 -13.91 16.55
CA ILE A 45 16.62 -14.94 16.09
C ILE A 45 15.80 -16.17 15.68
N ILE A 46 15.48 -16.26 14.40
CA ILE A 46 15.14 -17.55 13.79
C ILE A 46 16.46 -18.29 13.61
N LYS A 47 16.64 -19.43 14.28
CA LYS A 47 17.77 -20.32 14.00
C LYS A 47 17.53 -20.94 12.61
N ASN A 48 18.29 -20.47 11.63
CA ASN A 48 18.38 -20.99 10.25
C ASN A 48 17.14 -20.72 9.37
N GLY A 49 16.79 -19.45 9.20
CA GLY A 49 15.90 -18.97 8.14
C GLY A 49 16.13 -17.46 7.85
N PRO A 50 15.98 -16.99 6.61
CA PRO A 50 16.20 -15.59 6.27
C PRO A 50 15.05 -14.69 6.75
N ASN A 51 15.38 -13.40 6.90
CA ASN A 51 14.54 -12.38 7.52
C ASN A 51 13.64 -11.70 6.47
N ILE A 52 12.35 -11.53 6.77
CA ILE A 52 11.37 -10.94 5.83
C ILE A 52 11.43 -9.41 5.94
N MET A 53 11.64 -8.73 4.81
CA MET A 53 11.60 -7.28 4.66
C MET A 53 10.85 -6.86 3.39
N CYS A 54 9.53 -7.10 3.39
CA CYS A 54 8.65 -6.22 2.61
C CYS A 54 8.82 -4.77 3.11
N ASN A 55 8.49 -3.77 2.29
CA ASN A 55 8.26 -2.39 2.77
C ASN A 55 6.97 -2.28 3.64
N LYS A 56 6.61 -3.33 4.37
CA LYS A 56 5.47 -3.32 5.29
C LYS A 56 5.83 -2.45 6.48
N ILE A 57 4.99 -1.46 6.76
CA ILE A 57 5.12 -0.61 7.94
C ILE A 57 4.36 -1.31 9.05
N ASP A 58 5.00 -1.52 10.20
CA ASP A 58 4.35 -2.09 11.39
C ASP A 58 3.19 -1.19 11.83
N PHE A 59 2.00 -1.77 11.87
CA PHE A 59 0.77 -1.13 12.33
C PHE A 59 0.14 -1.94 13.47
N GLN A 60 -0.62 -1.25 14.31
CA GLN A 60 -1.40 -1.84 15.40
C GLN A 60 -2.87 -1.59 15.11
N THR A 61 -3.69 -2.63 15.01
CA THR A 61 -5.14 -2.46 15.06
C THR A 61 -5.52 -2.08 16.49
N ILE A 62 -6.28 -1.00 16.65
CA ILE A 62 -6.71 -0.47 17.95
C ILE A 62 -8.24 -0.44 18.06
N SER A 63 -8.76 -0.50 19.28
CA SER A 63 -10.18 -0.29 19.53
C SER A 63 -10.55 1.20 19.52
N TYR A 64 -11.83 1.48 19.30
CA TYR A 64 -12.43 2.81 19.35
C TYR A 64 -12.04 3.59 20.63
N ASP A 65 -12.17 2.97 21.81
CA ASP A 65 -11.83 3.58 23.10
C ASP A 65 -10.36 4.05 23.22
N ASN A 66 -9.46 3.47 22.42
CA ASN A 66 -8.03 3.79 22.42
C ASN A 66 -7.62 4.72 21.26
N ALA A 67 -8.56 5.13 20.41
CA ALA A 67 -8.33 6.04 19.31
C ALA A 67 -8.44 7.52 19.75
N PRO A 68 -7.78 8.46 19.05
CA PRO A 68 -7.90 9.89 19.32
C PRO A 68 -9.35 10.37 19.18
N LYS A 69 -9.83 11.18 20.15
CA LYS A 69 -11.22 11.67 20.19
C LYS A 69 -11.69 12.36 18.91
N THR A 70 -10.79 13.08 18.23
CA THR A 70 -11.10 13.72 16.94
C THR A 70 -11.43 12.69 15.86
N LEU A 71 -10.70 11.57 15.83
CA LEU A 71 -10.96 10.48 14.88
C LEU A 71 -12.27 9.77 15.21
N THR A 72 -12.53 9.45 16.48
CA THR A 72 -13.77 8.77 16.90
C THR A 72 -15.02 9.60 16.64
N ASN A 73 -14.97 10.91 16.89
CA ASN A 73 -16.06 11.84 16.56
C ASN A 73 -16.32 11.90 15.04
N GLY A 74 -15.25 11.81 14.22
CA GLY A 74 -15.36 11.68 12.78
C GLY A 74 -16.04 10.37 12.37
N ILE A 75 -15.61 9.23 12.94
CA ILE A 75 -16.24 7.92 12.70
C ILE A 75 -17.74 8.00 13.02
N ASP A 76 -18.14 8.52 14.18
CA ASP A 76 -19.55 8.62 14.57
C ASP A 76 -20.39 9.44 13.58
N SER A 77 -19.81 10.54 13.08
CA SER A 77 -20.44 11.47 12.14
C SER A 77 -20.57 10.86 10.73
N CYS A 78 -19.59 10.04 10.33
CA CYS A 78 -19.45 9.55 8.96
C CYS A 78 -19.80 8.06 8.80
N LYS A 79 -20.09 7.30 9.88
CA LYS A 79 -20.26 5.83 9.89
C LYS A 79 -21.20 5.24 8.84
N SER A 80 -22.21 5.99 8.41
CA SER A 80 -23.15 5.56 7.37
C SER A 80 -22.55 5.58 5.96
N SER A 81 -21.48 6.36 5.76
CA SER A 81 -20.71 6.47 4.52
C SER A 81 -19.54 5.50 4.49
N GLU A 82 -19.26 4.97 3.31
CA GLU A 82 -18.05 4.20 3.04
C GLU A 82 -16.88 5.16 2.74
N GLY A 83 -15.69 4.85 3.23
CA GLY A 83 -14.51 5.71 3.09
C GLY A 83 -13.53 5.55 4.25
N PHE A 84 -12.61 6.50 4.39
CA PHE A 84 -11.65 6.53 5.49
C PHE A 84 -11.51 7.92 6.11
N LEU A 85 -11.02 7.91 7.35
CA LEU A 85 -10.66 9.10 8.13
C LEU A 85 -9.27 8.89 8.70
N TYR A 86 -8.55 9.98 8.96
CA TYR A 86 -7.29 9.90 9.68
C TYR A 86 -7.12 11.03 10.70
N TYR A 87 -6.22 10.79 11.64
CA TYR A 87 -5.72 11.77 12.58
C TYR A 87 -4.21 11.59 12.71
N LEU A 88 -3.45 12.66 12.50
CA LEU A 88 -2.01 12.69 12.72
C LEU A 88 -1.71 13.34 14.07
N ASP A 89 -1.03 12.59 14.95
CA ASP A 89 -0.46 13.14 16.17
C ASP A 89 0.94 13.68 15.88
N SER A 90 1.03 14.98 15.58
CA SER A 90 2.29 15.68 15.31
C SER A 90 3.26 15.73 16.50
N SER A 91 2.85 15.30 17.70
CA SER A 91 3.75 15.22 18.87
C SER A 91 4.45 13.88 19.00
N THR A 92 3.89 12.82 18.39
CA THR A 92 4.43 11.44 18.48
C THR A 92 4.74 10.81 17.12
N ASN A 93 4.40 11.49 16.01
CA ASN A 93 4.42 11.00 14.63
C ASN A 93 3.67 9.68 14.43
N TYR A 94 2.62 9.45 15.23
CA TYR A 94 1.66 8.39 14.98
C TYR A 94 0.48 8.90 14.17
N LEU A 95 0.24 8.20 13.06
CA LEU A 95 -0.97 8.32 12.30
C LEU A 95 -1.98 7.27 12.78
N TYR A 96 -3.22 7.70 12.92
CA TYR A 96 -4.36 6.86 13.20
C TYR A 96 -5.30 6.91 12.01
N VAL A 97 -5.65 5.77 11.42
CA VAL A 97 -6.54 5.70 10.24
C VAL A 97 -7.71 4.78 10.57
N ALA A 98 -8.92 5.28 10.34
CA ALA A 98 -10.15 4.50 10.41
C ALA A 98 -10.67 4.25 9.00
N VAL A 99 -10.98 2.99 8.67
CA VAL A 99 -11.59 2.61 7.38
C VAL A 99 -12.96 2.02 7.65
N MET A 100 -13.97 2.50 6.93
CA MET A 100 -15.39 2.28 7.20
C MET A 100 -16.10 1.77 5.94
N ARG A 101 -16.96 0.75 6.07
CA ARG A 101 -17.75 0.20 4.95
C ARG A 101 -19.13 0.83 4.76
N GLY A 102 -19.41 1.92 5.47
CA GLY A 102 -20.72 2.55 5.52
C GLY A 102 -21.78 1.69 6.17
N GLN A 103 -23.04 2.09 6.00
CA GLN A 103 -24.19 1.36 6.51
C GLN A 103 -24.39 0.04 5.77
N LYS A 104 -24.50 -1.07 6.51
CA LYS A 104 -24.86 -2.40 5.99
C LYS A 104 -26.18 -2.88 6.59
N PRO A 105 -27.02 -3.61 5.83
CA PRO A 105 -28.40 -3.92 6.23
C PRO A 105 -28.51 -4.99 7.33
N THR A 106 -27.49 -5.84 7.47
CA THR A 106 -27.47 -6.97 8.40
C THR A 106 -26.13 -7.07 9.13
N GLY A 107 -26.03 -8.01 10.08
CA GLY A 107 -24.75 -8.54 10.54
C GLY A 107 -24.05 -9.38 9.46
N GLY A 108 -22.81 -9.79 9.74
CA GLY A 108 -21.99 -10.64 8.87
C GLY A 108 -21.03 -9.88 7.93
N TYR A 109 -21.15 -8.55 7.84
CA TYR A 109 -20.19 -7.70 7.15
C TYR A 109 -19.03 -7.30 8.07
N ASP A 110 -17.80 -7.30 7.55
CA ASP A 110 -16.59 -6.94 8.29
C ASP A 110 -15.55 -6.23 7.40
N ILE A 111 -14.56 -5.59 8.02
CA ILE A 111 -13.39 -5.00 7.36
C ILE A 111 -12.16 -5.07 8.25
N LYS A 112 -11.03 -5.47 7.68
CA LYS A 112 -9.73 -5.53 8.39
C LYS A 112 -8.63 -4.96 7.51
N VAL A 113 -7.60 -4.36 8.12
CA VAL A 113 -6.36 -4.02 7.42
C VAL A 113 -5.52 -5.28 7.31
N ASP A 114 -5.11 -5.60 6.08
CA ASP A 114 -4.27 -6.76 5.74
C ASP A 114 -2.77 -6.37 5.69
N ALA A 115 -2.47 -5.17 5.20
CA ALA A 115 -1.13 -4.62 5.16
C ALA A 115 -1.13 -3.08 5.15
N VAL A 116 -0.01 -2.49 5.60
CA VAL A 116 0.37 -1.11 5.31
C VAL A 116 1.74 -1.15 4.65
N GLU A 117 1.91 -0.51 3.49
CA GLU A 117 3.13 -0.59 2.67
C GLU A 117 3.69 0.80 2.34
N ASP A 118 5.02 1.00 2.44
CA ASP A 118 5.71 2.21 2.01
C ASP A 118 6.14 2.14 0.53
N VAL A 119 5.65 3.08 -0.28
CA VAL A 119 5.94 3.24 -1.71
C VAL A 119 6.38 4.69 -2.00
N GLU A 120 7.67 4.96 -1.82
CA GLU A 120 8.33 6.29 -1.94
C GLU A 120 7.89 7.33 -0.88
N GLY A 121 7.88 6.98 0.41
CA GLY A 121 7.37 7.88 1.44
C GLY A 121 5.86 8.08 1.29
N ARG A 122 5.14 7.00 0.96
CA ARG A 122 3.68 6.96 0.80
C ARG A 122 3.13 5.67 1.37
N GLY A 123 2.27 5.77 2.37
CA GLY A 123 1.64 4.63 3.03
C GLY A 123 0.41 4.16 2.26
N ASN A 124 0.44 2.94 1.76
CA ASN A 124 -0.73 2.29 1.17
C ASN A 124 -1.34 1.32 2.17
N ILE A 125 -2.59 1.54 2.55
CA ILE A 125 -3.35 0.67 3.46
C ILE A 125 -4.21 -0.26 2.60
N ILE A 126 -3.93 -1.56 2.69
CA ILE A 126 -4.66 -2.60 1.98
C ILE A 126 -5.68 -3.20 2.96
N VAL A 127 -6.95 -3.15 2.62
CA VAL A 127 -8.05 -3.72 3.41
C VAL A 127 -8.63 -4.98 2.78
N LYS A 128 -9.08 -5.88 3.64
CA LYS A 128 -9.89 -7.04 3.28
C LYS A 128 -11.31 -6.84 3.80
N GLU A 129 -12.26 -6.84 2.88
CA GLU A 129 -13.68 -6.82 3.19
C GLU A 129 -14.18 -8.26 3.40
N THR A 130 -15.16 -8.43 4.30
CA THR A 130 -15.96 -9.65 4.38
C THR A 130 -17.42 -9.28 4.17
N ASP A 131 -18.10 -10.02 3.31
CA ASP A 131 -19.55 -9.98 3.11
C ASP A 131 -20.13 -11.32 3.58
N PRO A 132 -21.38 -11.37 4.07
CA PRO A 132 -22.04 -12.62 4.41
C PRO A 132 -22.34 -13.46 3.16
N ASP A 133 -22.22 -14.78 3.27
CA ASP A 133 -22.53 -15.69 2.17
C ASP A 133 -23.99 -15.56 1.70
N LYS A 134 -24.24 -15.84 0.42
CA LYS A 134 -25.59 -15.81 -0.15
C LYS A 134 -26.48 -16.83 0.55
N GLY A 135 -27.50 -16.35 1.26
CA GLY A 135 -28.41 -17.19 2.04
C GLY A 135 -27.94 -17.52 3.46
N ALA A 136 -26.84 -16.92 3.94
CA ALA A 136 -26.40 -17.06 5.32
C ALA A 136 -27.47 -16.51 6.30
N ILE A 137 -27.73 -17.27 7.37
CA ILE A 137 -28.60 -16.82 8.46
C ILE A 137 -27.82 -15.82 9.31
N VAL A 138 -28.05 -14.53 9.07
CA VAL A 138 -27.39 -13.42 9.77
C VAL A 138 -28.38 -12.54 10.53
N PRO A 139 -27.96 -11.88 11.64
CA PRO A 139 -28.81 -10.94 12.37
C PRO A 139 -29.33 -9.82 11.48
N GLN A 140 -30.66 -9.61 11.49
CA GLN A 140 -31.34 -8.57 10.70
C GLN A 140 -31.29 -7.21 11.43
N VAL A 141 -30.08 -6.73 11.68
CA VAL A 141 -29.82 -5.43 12.32
C VAL A 141 -28.83 -4.64 11.47
N VAL A 142 -29.10 -3.34 11.32
CA VAL A 142 -28.20 -2.42 10.62
C VAL A 142 -26.86 -2.35 11.33
N THR A 143 -25.77 -2.53 10.59
CA THR A 143 -24.39 -2.47 11.12
C THR A 143 -23.55 -1.42 10.40
N TYR A 144 -22.45 -1.02 11.03
CA TYR A 144 -21.50 -0.03 10.50
C TYR A 144 -20.07 -0.58 10.67
N PRO A 145 -19.60 -1.52 9.82
CA PRO A 145 -18.29 -2.14 9.98
C PRO A 145 -17.16 -1.14 9.73
N TYR A 146 -16.20 -1.09 10.65
CA TYR A 146 -14.99 -0.30 10.52
C TYR A 146 -13.79 -0.98 11.20
N THR A 147 -12.59 -0.56 10.82
CA THR A 147 -11.33 -0.92 11.48
C THR A 147 -10.52 0.35 11.75
N ILE A 148 -9.78 0.40 12.86
CA ILE A 148 -8.88 1.51 13.18
C ILE A 148 -7.47 0.96 13.35
N ILE A 149 -6.51 1.55 12.64
CA ILE A 149 -5.09 1.26 12.80
C ILE A 149 -4.32 2.47 13.35
N LYS A 150 -3.23 2.18 14.03
CA LYS A 150 -2.18 3.11 14.47
C LYS A 150 -0.88 2.70 13.79
N VAL A 151 -0.21 3.63 13.12
CA VAL A 151 1.04 3.40 12.38
C VAL A 151 2.02 4.54 12.63
N LYS A 152 3.32 4.25 12.73
CA LYS A 152 4.36 5.26 12.95
C LYS A 152 4.90 5.78 11.63
N LEU A 153 4.91 7.10 11.43
CA LEU A 153 5.33 7.72 10.18
C LEU A 153 6.84 8.05 10.17
N PRO A 154 7.54 7.76 9.06
CA PRO A 154 8.75 8.46 8.62
C PRO A 154 8.43 9.54 7.54
N ASP A 155 7.26 10.19 7.65
CA ASP A 155 6.62 11.12 6.69
C ASP A 155 5.99 10.44 5.44
N PHE A 156 4.65 10.45 5.34
CA PHE A 156 3.94 9.95 4.15
C PHE A 156 2.48 10.40 3.92
N SER A 157 2.05 10.46 2.64
CA SER A 157 0.65 10.49 2.19
C SER A 157 -0.01 9.09 2.26
N ILE A 158 -1.34 8.99 2.45
CA ILE A 158 -2.00 7.71 2.84
C ILE A 158 -3.21 7.20 2.02
N SER A 159 -3.00 6.28 1.09
CA SER A 159 -4.15 5.66 0.40
C SER A 159 -4.79 4.50 1.16
N VAL A 160 -6.07 4.22 0.87
CA VAL A 160 -6.79 3.04 1.35
C VAL A 160 -7.47 2.34 0.18
N LYS A 161 -7.23 1.03 -0.02
CA LYS A 161 -7.91 0.24 -1.04
C LYS A 161 -8.19 -1.20 -0.62
N ASN A 162 -9.22 -1.81 -1.19
CA ASN A 162 -9.52 -3.23 -0.96
C ASN A 162 -8.74 -4.17 -1.90
N SER A 163 -8.96 -5.47 -1.72
CA SER A 163 -8.36 -6.54 -2.55
C SER A 163 -8.79 -6.54 -4.02
N SER A 164 -9.89 -5.88 -4.40
CA SER A 164 -10.33 -5.73 -5.80
C SER A 164 -9.85 -4.42 -6.46
N GLY A 165 -8.99 -3.65 -5.79
CA GLY A 165 -8.47 -2.37 -6.29
C GLY A 165 -9.35 -1.15 -5.98
N LYS A 166 -10.57 -1.33 -5.46
CA LYS A 166 -11.47 -0.23 -5.08
C LYS A 166 -10.82 0.63 -4.00
N VAL A 167 -10.62 1.91 -4.31
CA VAL A 167 -10.13 2.92 -3.35
C VAL A 167 -11.29 3.45 -2.51
N TYR A 168 -11.00 3.76 -1.26
CA TYR A 168 -11.92 4.39 -0.31
C TYR A 168 -11.67 5.90 -0.31
N ASP A 169 -12.74 6.71 -0.35
CA ASP A 169 -12.63 8.16 -0.31
C ASP A 169 -12.30 8.69 1.10
N TYR A 170 -11.61 9.82 1.18
CA TYR A 170 -11.38 10.53 2.45
C TYR A 170 -12.64 11.30 2.87
N LEU A 171 -13.07 11.13 4.12
CA LEU A 171 -14.34 11.68 4.64
C LEU A 171 -14.17 12.87 5.58
N GLY A 172 -12.94 13.34 5.81
CA GLY A 172 -12.66 14.44 6.75
C GLY A 172 -12.74 15.83 6.09
N ALA A 173 -12.75 16.88 6.91
CA ALA A 173 -12.81 18.26 6.43
C ALA A 173 -11.43 18.77 5.95
N GLY A 174 -11.41 19.39 4.77
CA GLY A 174 -10.21 19.93 4.11
C GLY A 174 -9.75 19.10 2.92
N GLU A 175 -8.86 19.66 2.09
CA GLU A 175 -8.24 18.90 0.99
C GLU A 175 -7.38 17.77 1.53
N SER A 176 -7.55 16.58 0.95
CA SER A 176 -6.76 15.41 1.27
C SER A 176 -5.43 15.49 0.52
N ASN A 177 -4.32 15.78 1.22
CA ASN A 177 -2.95 15.77 0.65
C ASN A 177 -2.44 14.34 0.38
N ILE A 178 -3.34 13.48 -0.09
CA ILE A 178 -3.27 12.05 0.05
C ILE A 178 -3.33 11.42 -1.33
N ILE A 179 -2.14 11.05 -1.79
CA ILE A 179 -1.92 10.23 -2.96
C ILE A 179 -0.99 9.11 -2.51
N GLY A 180 -1.53 7.91 -2.30
CA GLY A 180 -0.72 6.70 -2.29
C GLY A 180 -0.31 6.33 -3.71
N ALA A 181 0.45 5.26 -3.90
CA ALA A 181 0.84 4.82 -5.24
C ALA A 181 0.84 3.30 -5.36
N SER A 182 0.25 2.77 -6.43
CA SER A 182 0.31 1.35 -6.78
C SER A 182 0.83 1.14 -8.19
N TRP A 183 0.95 -0.13 -8.56
CA TRP A 183 1.29 -0.52 -9.91
C TRP A 183 0.70 -1.87 -10.28
N VAL A 184 0.50 -2.08 -11.58
CA VAL A 184 -0.06 -3.29 -12.19
C VAL A 184 0.62 -3.56 -13.53
N ILE A 185 0.52 -4.81 -14.01
CA ILE A 185 0.80 -5.19 -15.39
C ILE A 185 -0.49 -5.73 -15.99
N GLY A 186 -0.78 -5.33 -17.23
CA GLY A 186 -1.94 -5.81 -17.97
C GLY A 186 -1.86 -5.43 -19.44
N ASN A 187 -2.83 -5.88 -20.24
CA ASN A 187 -2.94 -5.54 -21.66
C ASN A 187 -3.66 -4.21 -21.84
N LEU A 188 -3.10 -3.29 -22.62
CA LEU A 188 -3.73 -2.02 -22.96
C LEU A 188 -4.83 -2.24 -24.01
N GLU A 189 -6.09 -2.31 -23.57
CA GLU A 189 -7.25 -2.56 -24.45
C GLU A 189 -7.64 -1.31 -25.25
N ASN A 190 -7.51 -0.11 -24.69
CA ASN A 190 -7.94 1.11 -25.37
C ASN A 190 -7.31 2.40 -24.79
N ILE A 191 -7.37 3.47 -25.58
CA ILE A 191 -7.03 4.84 -25.17
C ILE A 191 -8.21 5.75 -25.57
N TYR A 192 -8.78 6.46 -24.59
CA TYR A 192 -9.88 7.41 -24.80
C TYR A 192 -9.41 8.82 -24.49
N THR A 193 -9.84 9.81 -25.26
CA THR A 193 -9.49 11.23 -25.03
C THR A 193 -10.76 12.03 -24.92
N ASP A 194 -10.90 12.83 -23.87
CA ASP A 194 -11.89 13.90 -23.78
C ASP A 194 -11.22 15.28 -23.75
N LYS A 195 -11.94 16.30 -23.30
CA LYS A 195 -11.44 17.67 -23.25
C LYS A 195 -10.30 17.85 -22.23
N ASP A 196 -10.42 17.24 -21.07
CA ASP A 196 -9.61 17.55 -19.88
C ASP A 196 -8.60 16.42 -19.60
N TYR A 197 -8.91 15.19 -20.00
CA TYR A 197 -8.14 13.98 -19.70
C TYR A 197 -7.94 13.04 -20.91
N ILE A 198 -6.91 12.21 -20.81
CA ILE A 198 -6.68 11.04 -21.66
C ILE A 198 -6.64 9.80 -20.77
N PHE A 199 -7.56 8.88 -21.01
CA PHE A 199 -7.73 7.64 -20.28
C PHE A 199 -7.09 6.46 -21.02
N ILE A 200 -6.48 5.54 -20.29
CA ILE A 200 -6.00 4.26 -20.80
C ILE A 200 -6.72 3.13 -20.05
N LYS A 201 -7.29 2.17 -20.79
CA LYS A 201 -7.98 1.00 -20.23
C LYS A 201 -7.07 -0.21 -20.27
N VAL A 202 -6.78 -0.79 -19.11
CA VAL A 202 -5.86 -1.91 -18.98
C VAL A 202 -6.57 -3.11 -18.37
N LYS A 203 -6.41 -4.27 -19.00
CA LYS A 203 -6.98 -5.54 -18.58
C LYS A 203 -5.94 -6.44 -17.95
N TYR A 204 -6.29 -7.05 -16.82
CA TYR A 204 -5.42 -7.93 -16.06
C TYR A 204 -5.51 -9.39 -16.50
N GLU A 205 -4.57 -10.22 -16.03
CA GLU A 205 -4.53 -11.67 -16.27
C GLU A 205 -5.82 -12.39 -15.81
N ASN A 206 -6.53 -11.86 -14.81
CA ASN A 206 -7.79 -12.44 -14.30
C ASN A 206 -9.04 -11.98 -15.07
N GLY A 207 -8.90 -11.07 -16.04
CA GLY A 207 -9.98 -10.53 -16.86
C GLY A 207 -10.58 -9.20 -16.39
N ASP A 208 -10.27 -8.75 -15.17
CA ASP A 208 -10.70 -7.43 -14.68
C ASP A 208 -10.05 -6.29 -15.48
N THR A 209 -10.70 -5.12 -15.51
CA THR A 209 -10.18 -3.92 -16.17
C THR A 209 -10.13 -2.73 -15.24
N GLU A 210 -9.06 -1.95 -15.28
CA GLU A 210 -8.91 -0.68 -14.56
C GLU A 210 -8.59 0.44 -15.56
N LEU A 211 -9.13 1.63 -15.31
CA LEU A 211 -8.83 2.84 -16.07
C LEU A 211 -7.76 3.66 -15.34
N PHE A 212 -6.88 4.28 -16.12
CA PHE A 212 -5.93 5.27 -15.62
C PHE A 212 -6.00 6.53 -16.49
N TYR A 213 -5.69 7.71 -15.94
CA TYR A 213 -5.79 8.96 -16.69
C TYR A 213 -4.59 9.89 -16.54
N VAL A 214 -4.29 10.63 -17.59
CA VAL A 214 -3.40 11.80 -17.59
C VAL A 214 -4.19 13.03 -18.01
N LYS A 215 -3.70 14.24 -17.73
CA LYS A 215 -4.27 15.48 -18.29
C LYS A 215 -4.12 15.50 -19.82
N ASN A 216 -5.12 16.03 -20.54
CA ASN A 216 -5.03 16.25 -21.99
C ASN A 216 -4.20 17.52 -22.32
N ASN A 217 -2.96 17.54 -21.85
CA ASN A 217 -1.96 18.56 -22.14
C ASN A 217 -0.70 17.91 -22.75
N ASP A 218 0.29 18.71 -23.13
CA ASP A 218 1.49 18.21 -23.81
C ASP A 218 2.32 17.26 -22.92
N GLU A 219 2.30 17.46 -21.61
CA GLU A 219 2.94 16.57 -20.63
C GLU A 219 2.27 15.17 -20.63
N GLY A 220 0.94 15.10 -20.44
CA GLY A 220 0.20 13.85 -20.43
C GLY A 220 0.28 13.12 -21.77
N LYS A 221 0.13 13.85 -22.89
CA LYS A 221 0.37 13.30 -24.24
C LYS A 221 1.78 12.71 -24.36
N ASN A 222 2.80 13.40 -23.84
CA ASN A 222 4.18 12.93 -23.88
C ASN A 222 4.43 11.69 -23.02
N GLN A 223 3.72 11.53 -21.88
CA GLN A 223 3.79 10.31 -21.05
C GLN A 223 3.28 9.07 -21.82
N ILE A 224 2.17 9.20 -22.56
CA ILE A 224 1.51 8.06 -23.24
C ILE A 224 1.90 7.88 -24.72
N LYS A 225 2.68 8.78 -25.32
CA LYS A 225 2.94 8.83 -26.79
C LYS A 225 3.47 7.53 -27.42
N ASN A 226 4.12 6.67 -26.62
CA ASN A 226 4.78 5.44 -27.07
C ASN A 226 3.90 4.18 -26.88
N LEU A 227 2.70 4.32 -26.31
CA LEU A 227 1.80 3.21 -26.04
C LEU A 227 1.21 2.63 -27.33
N LYS A 228 0.95 1.32 -27.31
CA LYS A 228 0.35 0.59 -28.44
C LYS A 228 -0.83 -0.23 -27.93
N VAL A 229 -2.02 0.00 -28.47
CA VAL A 229 -3.19 -0.82 -28.12
C VAL A 229 -2.91 -2.29 -28.44
N ASN A 230 -3.41 -3.18 -27.59
CA ASN A 230 -3.12 -4.62 -27.51
C ASN A 230 -1.72 -5.02 -27.01
N SER A 231 -0.86 -4.09 -26.57
CA SER A 231 0.39 -4.45 -25.89
C SER A 231 0.20 -4.62 -24.38
N THR A 232 0.95 -5.53 -23.77
CA THR A 232 1.17 -5.49 -22.31
C THR A 232 1.84 -4.16 -21.92
N VAL A 233 1.43 -3.58 -20.80
CA VAL A 233 1.99 -2.35 -20.22
C VAL A 233 2.20 -2.54 -18.73
N SER A 234 3.24 -1.89 -18.19
CA SER A 234 3.48 -1.77 -16.75
C SER A 234 3.02 -0.38 -16.31
N VAL A 235 1.89 -0.31 -15.62
CA VAL A 235 1.27 0.95 -15.18
C VAL A 235 1.58 1.19 -13.72
N ARG A 236 2.00 2.42 -13.42
CA ARG A 236 2.13 2.97 -12.07
C ARG A 236 1.16 4.14 -11.91
N TYR A 237 0.42 4.15 -10.81
CA TYR A 237 -0.71 5.07 -10.64
C TYR A 237 -0.88 5.52 -9.19
N ALA A 238 -1.53 6.67 -9.05
CA ALA A 238 -1.92 7.28 -7.80
C ALA A 238 -3.16 6.58 -7.22
N LEU A 239 -3.12 6.32 -5.92
CA LEU A 239 -4.27 5.86 -5.14
C LEU A 239 -4.83 7.05 -4.36
N GLY A 240 -6.02 7.50 -4.76
CA GLY A 240 -6.78 8.61 -4.20
C GLY A 240 -8.18 8.62 -4.83
N THR A 241 -8.99 9.65 -4.59
CA THR A 241 -10.32 9.78 -5.22
C THR A 241 -10.20 9.71 -6.76
N PRO A 242 -10.77 8.69 -7.42
CA PRO A 242 -10.64 8.51 -8.85
C PRO A 242 -11.56 9.46 -9.63
N GLU A 243 -11.12 9.83 -10.83
CA GLU A 243 -12.01 10.47 -11.80
C GLU A 243 -13.03 9.47 -12.34
N LYS A 244 -14.17 9.95 -12.83
CA LYS A 244 -15.21 9.09 -13.43
C LYS A 244 -15.25 9.25 -14.94
N TYR A 245 -15.02 8.14 -15.64
CA TYR A 245 -15.18 8.06 -17.09
C TYR A 245 -16.25 7.03 -17.43
N ASN A 246 -17.35 7.47 -18.06
CA ASN A 246 -18.53 6.64 -18.37
C ASN A 246 -19.08 5.81 -17.19
N GLY A 247 -18.89 6.28 -15.95
CA GLY A 247 -19.30 5.60 -14.72
C GLY A 247 -18.27 4.59 -14.16
N GLU A 248 -17.23 4.26 -14.93
CA GLU A 248 -16.06 3.54 -14.43
C GLU A 248 -15.12 4.50 -13.65
N ALA A 249 -14.41 3.97 -12.65
CA ALA A 249 -13.42 4.71 -11.89
C ALA A 249 -12.06 4.69 -12.61
N ALA A 250 -11.42 5.85 -12.75
CA ALA A 250 -10.13 6.03 -13.37
C ALA A 250 -9.12 6.64 -12.39
N PHE A 251 -7.95 6.01 -12.24
CA PHE A 251 -6.91 6.46 -11.31
C PHE A 251 -5.87 7.38 -11.99
N PRO A 252 -5.33 8.41 -11.32
CA PRO A 252 -4.33 9.27 -11.94
C PRO A 252 -3.07 8.47 -12.26
N LEU A 253 -2.62 8.52 -13.51
CA LEU A 253 -1.41 7.85 -13.97
C LEU A 253 -0.18 8.59 -13.46
N ILE A 254 0.79 7.85 -12.91
CA ILE A 254 2.10 8.38 -12.50
C ILE A 254 3.15 8.08 -13.57
N ASP A 255 3.17 6.85 -14.08
CA ASP A 255 4.10 6.41 -15.12
C ASP A 255 3.53 5.18 -15.85
N VAL A 256 3.87 5.02 -17.12
CA VAL A 256 3.53 3.81 -17.89
C VAL A 256 4.70 3.41 -18.76
N LYS A 257 5.10 2.14 -18.65
CA LYS A 257 6.20 1.57 -19.42
C LYS A 257 5.70 0.47 -20.35
N MET A 258 6.10 0.58 -21.61
CA MET A 258 6.11 -0.54 -22.55
C MET A 258 7.16 -1.57 -22.11
N PRO A 259 6.97 -2.87 -22.39
CA PRO A 259 7.99 -3.88 -22.23
C PRO A 259 9.26 -3.53 -23.02
N VAL A 260 10.42 -3.86 -22.47
CA VAL A 260 11.70 -3.76 -23.19
C VAL A 260 11.76 -4.85 -24.27
N ASP A 261 12.54 -4.60 -25.32
CA ASP A 261 12.82 -5.62 -26.32
C ASP A 261 13.60 -6.77 -25.69
N LYS A 262 13.10 -8.01 -25.86
CA LYS A 262 13.73 -9.24 -25.36
C LYS A 262 15.13 -9.46 -25.95
N SER A 263 15.46 -8.84 -27.09
CA SER A 263 16.82 -8.84 -27.64
C SER A 263 17.86 -8.30 -26.64
N MET A 264 17.46 -7.40 -25.73
CA MET A 264 18.32 -6.83 -24.69
C MET A 264 18.85 -7.86 -23.68
N PHE A 265 18.21 -9.03 -23.54
CA PHE A 265 18.70 -10.12 -22.70
C PHE A 265 19.93 -10.85 -23.26
N THR A 266 20.20 -10.69 -24.56
CA THR A 266 21.31 -11.35 -25.27
C THR A 266 22.22 -10.38 -26.03
N ASP A 267 21.82 -9.10 -26.13
CA ASP A 267 22.57 -8.03 -26.76
C ASP A 267 23.98 -7.88 -26.16
N LYS A 268 25.01 -7.94 -27.01
CA LYS A 268 26.43 -7.84 -26.64
C LYS A 268 26.87 -6.43 -26.26
N GLY A 269 26.05 -5.42 -26.51
CA GLY A 269 26.27 -4.05 -26.03
C GLY A 269 26.03 -3.88 -24.52
N TRP A 270 25.49 -4.90 -23.84
CA TRP A 270 25.35 -4.96 -22.39
C TRP A 270 26.38 -5.91 -21.79
N GLU A 271 27.04 -5.46 -20.73
CA GLU A 271 27.97 -6.30 -19.95
C GLU A 271 27.20 -7.07 -18.86
N ASP A 272 27.36 -8.39 -18.81
CA ASP A 272 26.75 -9.23 -17.78
C ASP A 272 27.54 -9.14 -16.46
N LEU A 273 26.92 -8.57 -15.44
CA LEU A 273 27.43 -8.65 -14.07
C LEU A 273 27.40 -10.11 -13.60
N ASN A 274 28.46 -10.53 -12.92
CA ASN A 274 28.72 -11.92 -12.59
C ASN A 274 27.58 -12.52 -11.74
N SER A 275 26.75 -13.34 -12.37
CA SER A 275 25.41 -13.72 -11.89
C SER A 275 25.34 -15.14 -11.31
N LYS A 276 26.48 -15.82 -11.18
CA LYS A 276 26.56 -17.24 -10.76
C LYS A 276 25.91 -17.51 -9.39
N ASP A 277 25.88 -16.52 -8.51
CA ASP A 277 25.30 -16.62 -7.16
C ASP A 277 23.89 -16.02 -7.05
N CYS A 278 23.28 -15.57 -8.15
CA CYS A 278 21.94 -14.94 -8.17
C CYS A 278 20.79 -15.93 -8.44
N LEU A 279 20.96 -17.16 -7.98
CA LEU A 279 19.95 -18.22 -7.98
C LEU A 279 19.32 -18.33 -6.58
N ASN A 280 18.04 -18.69 -6.50
CA ASN A 280 17.28 -18.85 -5.25
C ASN A 280 17.17 -17.56 -4.41
N ILE A 281 16.77 -16.46 -5.07
CA ILE A 281 16.56 -15.16 -4.45
C ILE A 281 15.15 -15.05 -3.85
N LEU A 282 15.03 -14.43 -2.67
CA LEU A 282 13.74 -14.20 -2.00
C LEU A 282 12.88 -13.16 -2.73
N ARG A 283 11.56 -13.29 -2.60
CA ARG A 283 10.56 -12.44 -3.28
C ARG A 283 10.65 -10.95 -2.91
N ASP A 284 11.14 -10.63 -1.73
CA ASP A 284 11.28 -9.27 -1.18
C ASP A 284 12.70 -8.68 -1.39
N LYS A 285 13.55 -9.34 -2.18
CA LYS A 285 14.95 -8.93 -2.39
C LYS A 285 15.08 -7.47 -2.81
N GLN A 286 15.83 -6.73 -2.00
CA GLN A 286 16.32 -5.38 -2.31
C GLN A 286 17.77 -5.49 -2.81
N TRP A 287 18.15 -4.63 -3.75
CA TRP A 287 19.50 -4.59 -4.31
C TRP A 287 20.23 -3.32 -3.86
N THR A 288 21.56 -3.40 -3.76
CA THR A 288 22.43 -2.25 -3.55
C THR A 288 23.50 -2.28 -4.62
N ILE A 289 23.41 -1.35 -5.57
CA ILE A 289 24.37 -1.19 -6.66
C ILE A 289 25.46 -0.25 -6.16
N LYS A 290 26.72 -0.65 -6.24
CA LYS A 290 27.86 0.19 -5.84
C LYS A 290 28.66 0.65 -7.04
N PHE A 291 28.86 1.95 -7.14
CA PHE A 291 29.60 2.63 -8.19
C PHE A 291 30.98 3.06 -7.66
N LYS A 292 31.97 3.15 -8.56
CA LYS A 292 33.33 3.60 -8.20
C LYS A 292 33.35 5.10 -7.89
N ASP A 293 32.61 5.86 -8.70
CA ASP A 293 32.52 7.32 -8.66
C ASP A 293 31.18 7.75 -8.05
N GLN A 294 31.11 9.00 -7.59
CA GLN A 294 29.85 9.57 -7.09
C GLN A 294 28.86 9.79 -8.23
N LEU A 295 27.58 9.61 -7.94
CA LEU A 295 26.47 9.86 -8.86
C LEU A 295 25.91 11.27 -8.66
N ASN A 296 25.35 11.84 -9.72
CA ASN A 296 24.36 12.91 -9.61
C ASN A 296 23.00 12.27 -9.28
N ASP A 297 22.35 12.77 -8.24
CA ASP A 297 21.02 12.39 -7.76
C ASP A 297 19.99 12.35 -8.92
N GLU A 298 20.03 13.31 -9.86
CA GLU A 298 19.14 13.39 -11.03
C GLU A 298 19.24 12.18 -11.99
N ASN A 299 20.44 11.56 -12.05
CA ASN A 299 20.68 10.40 -12.91
C ASN A 299 20.11 9.11 -12.29
N VAL A 300 19.82 9.09 -10.99
CA VAL A 300 19.29 7.93 -10.25
C VAL A 300 17.77 7.83 -10.47
N ASN A 301 17.37 7.41 -11.67
CA ASN A 301 15.97 7.34 -12.09
C ASN A 301 15.64 6.05 -12.86
N SER A 302 14.33 5.78 -13.02
CA SER A 302 13.79 4.54 -13.62
C SER A 302 14.07 4.37 -15.12
N SER A 303 14.63 5.38 -15.79
CA SER A 303 15.10 5.25 -17.19
C SER A 303 16.54 4.71 -17.26
N ASN A 304 17.33 4.93 -16.20
CA ASN A 304 18.74 4.52 -16.13
C ASN A 304 18.97 3.25 -15.30
N ILE A 305 18.16 3.01 -14.26
CA ILE A 305 18.22 1.81 -13.42
C ILE A 305 16.81 1.23 -13.31
N TYR A 306 16.61 0.00 -13.78
CA TYR A 306 15.29 -0.64 -13.79
C TYR A 306 15.38 -2.16 -13.75
N VAL A 307 14.30 -2.80 -13.29
CA VAL A 307 14.14 -4.25 -13.29
C VAL A 307 13.08 -4.64 -14.32
N VAL A 308 13.28 -5.76 -15.01
CA VAL A 308 12.27 -6.38 -15.90
C VAL A 308 12.10 -7.85 -15.60
N ASP A 309 10.94 -8.41 -15.92
CA ASP A 309 10.73 -9.87 -15.95
C ASP A 309 11.27 -10.51 -17.24
N SER A 310 11.20 -11.85 -17.32
CA SER A 310 11.58 -12.63 -18.50
C SER A 310 10.75 -12.36 -19.76
N SER A 311 9.59 -11.69 -19.62
CA SER A 311 8.77 -11.22 -20.73
C SER A 311 9.13 -9.79 -21.19
N GLY A 312 10.05 -9.11 -20.48
CA GLY A 312 10.46 -7.74 -20.75
C GLY A 312 9.59 -6.70 -20.06
N ASN A 313 8.57 -7.10 -19.28
CA ASN A 313 7.72 -6.14 -18.58
C ASN A 313 8.53 -5.45 -17.48
N VAL A 314 8.44 -4.11 -17.40
CA VAL A 314 9.17 -3.33 -16.39
C VAL A 314 8.53 -3.54 -15.04
N ILE A 315 9.33 -3.86 -14.03
CA ILE A 315 8.92 -4.00 -12.64
C ILE A 315 9.21 -2.68 -11.91
N PRO A 316 8.18 -1.94 -11.47
CA PRO A 316 8.37 -0.70 -10.73
C PRO A 316 9.14 -0.88 -9.42
N THR A 317 10.19 -0.07 -9.27
CA THR A 317 11.11 -0.08 -8.12
C THR A 317 11.37 1.34 -7.63
N ALA A 318 11.44 1.53 -6.31
CA ALA A 318 12.07 2.70 -5.70
C ALA A 318 13.57 2.65 -5.93
N LEU A 319 14.13 3.81 -6.25
CA LEU A 319 15.56 4.06 -6.32
C LEU A 319 15.91 5.09 -5.25
N SER A 320 16.96 4.84 -4.48
CA SER A 320 17.44 5.77 -3.45
C SER A 320 18.96 5.82 -3.50
N LEU A 321 19.52 6.97 -3.86
CA LEU A 321 20.93 7.26 -3.64
C LEU A 321 21.19 7.28 -2.13
N GLN A 322 22.22 6.57 -1.67
CA GLN A 322 22.59 6.54 -0.26
C GLN A 322 23.57 7.67 0.07
N ASP A 323 23.78 7.94 1.37
CA ASP A 323 24.61 9.04 1.89
C ASP A 323 26.05 9.07 1.35
N ASP A 324 26.60 7.92 0.91
CA ASP A 324 27.93 7.82 0.29
C ASP A 324 27.99 8.42 -1.13
N LYS A 325 26.83 8.75 -1.73
CA LYS A 325 26.62 9.13 -3.13
C LYS A 325 27.19 8.14 -4.15
N LYS A 326 27.51 6.92 -3.74
CA LYS A 326 28.11 5.84 -4.55
C LYS A 326 27.30 4.55 -4.53
N SER A 327 26.34 4.42 -3.63
CA SER A 327 25.44 3.28 -3.54
C SER A 327 24.03 3.70 -3.93
N VAL A 328 23.39 2.95 -4.83
CA VAL A 328 21.95 3.07 -5.13
C VAL A 328 21.24 1.85 -4.58
N LYS A 329 20.25 2.09 -3.72
CA LYS A 329 19.32 1.07 -3.25
C LYS A 329 18.16 0.94 -4.24
N VAL A 330 17.88 -0.30 -4.67
CA VAL A 330 16.75 -0.64 -5.55
C VAL A 330 15.77 -1.53 -4.78
N THR A 331 14.54 -1.05 -4.60
CA THR A 331 13.52 -1.71 -3.79
C THR A 331 12.26 -1.94 -4.63
N PRO A 332 11.81 -3.18 -4.88
CA PRO A 332 10.61 -3.44 -5.66
C PRO A 332 9.34 -2.99 -4.91
N TYR A 333 8.39 -2.34 -5.61
CA TYR A 333 7.15 -1.86 -4.97
C TYR A 333 6.16 -2.97 -4.60
N LYS A 334 6.31 -4.16 -5.17
CA LYS A 334 5.63 -5.39 -4.74
C LYS A 334 6.65 -6.53 -4.77
N PRO A 335 6.52 -7.56 -3.93
CA PRO A 335 7.37 -8.74 -4.01
C PRO A 335 7.36 -9.36 -5.41
N TYR A 336 8.52 -9.84 -5.85
CA TYR A 336 8.67 -10.54 -7.12
C TYR A 336 7.83 -11.84 -7.15
N LYS A 337 7.31 -12.21 -8.34
CA LYS A 337 6.54 -13.45 -8.53
C LYS A 337 7.46 -14.66 -8.30
N LEU A 338 6.98 -15.67 -7.56
CA LEU A 338 7.73 -16.88 -7.25
C LEU A 338 8.09 -17.68 -8.51
N GLY A 339 9.28 -18.29 -8.55
CA GLY A 339 9.74 -19.12 -9.66
C GLY A 339 10.15 -18.34 -10.91
N GLN A 340 9.93 -17.03 -10.95
CA GLN A 340 10.20 -16.20 -12.11
C GLN A 340 11.67 -15.74 -12.18
N LYS A 341 12.13 -15.53 -13.41
CA LYS A 341 13.42 -14.92 -13.72
C LYS A 341 13.22 -13.44 -14.05
N TYR A 342 14.12 -12.62 -13.53
CA TYR A 342 14.17 -11.17 -13.70
C TYR A 342 15.57 -10.72 -14.13
N TYR A 343 15.66 -9.48 -14.58
CA TYR A 343 16.89 -8.83 -14.97
C TYR A 343 16.92 -7.41 -14.42
N LEU A 344 18.00 -7.04 -13.74
CA LEU A 344 18.32 -5.66 -13.36
C LEU A 344 19.21 -5.07 -14.46
N PHE A 345 18.87 -3.87 -14.96
CA PHE A 345 19.61 -3.13 -15.98
C PHE A 345 20.10 -1.79 -15.41
N ILE A 346 21.33 -1.40 -15.79
CA ILE A 346 22.03 -0.19 -15.33
C ILE A 346 22.70 0.47 -16.54
N VAL A 347 22.17 1.59 -17.03
CA VAL A 347 22.64 2.29 -18.25
C VAL A 347 23.98 3.00 -18.01
N SER A 348 24.97 2.82 -18.91
CA SER A 348 26.33 3.37 -18.75
C SER A 348 26.39 4.91 -18.63
N LYS A 349 25.43 5.62 -19.22
CA LYS A 349 25.41 7.08 -19.30
C LYS A 349 25.16 7.80 -17.97
N LEU A 350 24.87 7.05 -16.89
CA LEU A 350 24.71 7.54 -15.52
C LEU A 350 25.80 8.53 -15.05
N ASN A 351 27.04 8.38 -15.51
CA ASN A 351 28.20 9.19 -15.06
C ASN A 351 28.87 10.00 -16.18
N ASN A 352 28.15 10.35 -17.27
CA ASN A 352 28.73 10.97 -18.48
C ASN A 352 29.92 10.18 -19.08
N ASN A 353 30.00 8.87 -18.78
CA ASN A 353 31.16 8.07 -19.09
C ASN A 353 31.18 7.72 -20.60
N THR A 354 32.32 7.87 -21.25
CA THR A 354 32.50 7.75 -22.71
C THR A 354 32.53 6.29 -23.22
N SER A 355 32.06 5.34 -22.40
CA SER A 355 32.00 3.93 -22.73
C SER A 355 31.06 3.66 -23.92
N SER A 356 31.49 2.77 -24.82
CA SER A 356 30.67 2.25 -25.92
C SER A 356 29.63 1.22 -25.48
N LEU A 357 29.70 0.73 -24.23
CA LEU A 357 28.71 -0.15 -23.64
C LEU A 357 27.40 0.59 -23.39
N LYS A 358 26.27 -0.04 -23.73
CA LYS A 358 24.92 0.45 -23.41
C LYS A 358 24.69 0.50 -21.90
N GLY A 359 25.25 -0.47 -21.18
CA GLY A 359 25.16 -0.58 -19.73
C GLY A 359 25.59 -1.95 -19.22
N TYR A 360 25.26 -2.19 -17.95
CA TYR A 360 25.42 -3.47 -17.27
C TYR A 360 24.04 -4.11 -17.06
N ARG A 361 23.97 -5.44 -17.11
CA ARG A 361 22.77 -6.21 -16.75
C ARG A 361 23.09 -7.35 -15.80
N MET A 362 22.11 -7.80 -15.03
CA MET A 362 22.24 -8.91 -14.11
C MET A 362 20.94 -9.73 -14.08
N GLY A 363 20.99 -10.97 -14.53
CA GLY A 363 19.88 -11.91 -14.38
C GLY A 363 19.82 -12.50 -12.97
N PHE A 364 18.62 -12.63 -12.41
CA PHE A 364 18.38 -13.29 -11.13
C PHE A 364 17.09 -14.12 -11.15
N GLN A 365 17.02 -15.18 -10.34
CA GLN A 365 15.87 -16.08 -10.26
C GLN A 365 15.29 -16.15 -8.86
N ILE A 366 13.97 -16.01 -8.76
CA ILE A 366 13.23 -16.02 -7.50
C ILE A 366 12.84 -17.45 -7.13
N SER A 367 13.19 -17.90 -5.92
CA SER A 367 12.69 -19.16 -5.37
C SER A 367 12.63 -19.09 -3.83
N ASP A 368 11.76 -19.89 -3.23
CA ASP A 368 11.63 -20.01 -1.77
C ASP A 368 12.63 -21.05 -1.20
N SER A 369 13.62 -21.50 -2.00
CA SER A 369 14.57 -22.56 -1.64
C SER A 369 15.64 -22.11 -0.66
N ILE A 370 15.28 -22.05 0.62
CA ILE A 370 16.25 -22.19 1.71
C ILE A 370 16.78 -23.63 1.64
N HIS A 371 18.02 -23.83 1.19
CA HIS A 371 18.70 -25.09 1.46
C HIS A 371 19.02 -25.17 2.96
N MET A 372 18.16 -25.87 3.69
CA MET A 372 18.50 -26.43 4.99
C MET A 372 19.49 -27.58 4.75
N ASN A 373 20.78 -27.28 4.90
CA ASN A 373 21.83 -28.26 5.16
C ASN A 373 21.92 -28.53 6.67
#